data_AF-A0ABD3LZU5-F1
#
_entry.id   AF-A0ABD3LZU5-F1
#
_cell.length_a   1.000
_cell.length_b   1.000
_cell.length_c   1.000
_cell.angle_alpha   90.00
_cell.angle_beta   90.00
_cell.angle_gamma   90.00
#
_symmetry.space_group_name_H-M   'P 1'
#
loop_
_entity.id
_entity.type
_entity.pdbx_description
1 polymer ?
#
loop_
_entity_poly.entity_id
_entity_poly.type
_entity_poly.pdbx_seq_one_letter_code
_entity_poly.pdbx_strand_id
1 'polypeptide(L)'
;MRNYRVSNPDTEDKTLHMTDLKATNQPSASVDYIRNNAHSDEPPTSPPSSQPTLQSRRLITTDQINLLKSSISLQLLLTIYYDTATAKACCPFHDDHSPSMSIDNSRGLYKCFVCDVGGDVFNFIREYDYFDKMTKGKEKMG
;
A
#
# COMPACT_ATOMS: atom_id res chain seq x y z
N MET A 1 -34.03 16.81 -10.21
CA MET A 1 -33.93 15.45 -10.79
C MET A 1 -33.63 15.59 -12.27
N ARG A 2 -32.41 15.26 -12.72
CA ARG A 2 -32.03 15.25 -14.14
C ARG A 2 -31.33 13.91 -14.39
N ASN A 3 -31.98 13.05 -15.15
CA ASN A 3 -31.51 11.71 -15.50
C ASN A 3 -30.60 11.80 -16.73
N TYR A 4 -29.35 11.35 -16.59
CA TYR A 4 -28.45 11.15 -17.73
C TYR A 4 -28.66 9.74 -18.29
N ARG A 5 -29.09 9.68 -19.56
CA ARG A 5 -29.31 8.45 -20.33
C ARG A 5 -28.05 8.13 -21.13
N VAL A 6 -27.50 6.94 -20.88
CA VAL A 6 -26.38 6.33 -21.62
C VAL A 6 -26.86 5.91 -23.01
N SER A 7 -26.04 6.12 -24.04
CA SER A 7 -26.22 5.56 -25.38
C SER A 7 -24.95 4.81 -25.78
N ASN A 8 -25.12 3.56 -26.23
CA ASN A 8 -24.09 2.67 -26.76
C ASN A 8 -24.62 2.18 -28.13
N PRO A 9 -23.85 2.22 -29.24
CA PRO A 9 -24.26 1.60 -30.49
C PRO A 9 -23.52 0.27 -30.76
N ASP A 10 -24.34 -0.74 -31.10
CA ASP A 10 -24.22 -1.72 -32.19
C ASP A 10 -22.98 -2.64 -32.23
N THR A 11 -23.05 -3.91 -31.84
CA THR A 11 -23.67 -5.10 -32.48
C THR A 11 -23.13 -5.42 -33.87
N GLU A 12 -22.44 -6.55 -34.04
CA GLU A 12 -22.63 -7.46 -35.19
C GLU A 12 -22.03 -8.87 -34.92
N ASP A 13 -22.90 -9.85 -35.11
CA ASP A 13 -22.76 -11.30 -34.96
C ASP A 13 -22.44 -11.93 -36.34
N LYS A 14 -21.43 -12.81 -36.42
CA LYS A 14 -21.24 -13.73 -37.56
C LYS A 14 -20.65 -15.07 -37.11
N THR A 15 -21.55 -16.03 -36.86
CA THR A 15 -21.30 -17.47 -36.87
C THR A 15 -21.34 -18.03 -38.31
N LEU A 16 -20.48 -19.00 -38.66
CA LEU A 16 -20.56 -20.04 -39.73
C LEU A 16 -19.15 -20.70 -39.85
N HIS A 17 -18.87 -21.96 -40.16
CA HIS A 17 -19.51 -23.30 -40.18
C HIS A 17 -18.36 -24.28 -40.54
N MET A 18 -18.34 -25.50 -39.99
CA MET A 18 -17.39 -26.58 -40.34
C MET A 18 -17.68 -27.19 -41.72
N THR A 19 -16.64 -27.63 -42.45
CA THR A 19 -16.66 -28.83 -43.32
C THR A 19 -15.25 -29.39 -43.56
N ASP A 20 -15.19 -30.71 -43.69
CA ASP A 20 -14.05 -31.65 -43.66
C ASP A 20 -13.21 -31.84 -44.94
N LEU A 21 -12.14 -32.66 -44.78
CA LEU A 21 -11.52 -33.61 -45.74
C LEU A 21 -10.50 -33.11 -46.79
N LYS A 22 -9.20 -33.43 -46.60
CA LYS A 22 -8.52 -34.58 -47.25
C LYS A 22 -7.02 -34.65 -46.91
N ALA A 23 -6.59 -35.84 -46.51
CA ALA A 23 -5.21 -36.30 -46.47
C ALA A 23 -4.67 -36.58 -47.88
N THR A 24 -3.36 -36.41 -48.13
CA THR A 24 -2.48 -37.47 -48.70
C THR A 24 -1.00 -37.04 -48.86
N ASN A 25 -0.13 -38.02 -48.61
CA ASN A 25 1.20 -38.28 -49.22
C ASN A 25 2.48 -37.66 -48.63
N GLN A 26 3.14 -38.47 -47.77
CA GLN A 26 4.59 -38.71 -47.81
C GLN A 26 5.00 -39.41 -49.13
N PRO A 27 6.26 -39.27 -49.60
CA PRO A 27 7.31 -40.28 -49.34
C PRO A 27 8.70 -39.64 -49.03
N SER A 28 9.41 -40.05 -47.98
CA SER A 28 10.45 -41.11 -47.89
C SER A 28 11.78 -40.84 -48.62
N ALA A 29 12.83 -40.51 -47.85
CA ALA A 29 14.26 -40.84 -48.06
C ALA A 29 15.04 -40.21 -46.89
N SER A 30 16.11 -40.74 -46.31
CA SER A 30 16.75 -42.05 -46.28
C SER A 30 17.70 -42.00 -45.06
N VAL A 31 18.06 -43.16 -44.55
CA VAL A 31 18.80 -43.42 -43.32
C VAL A 31 20.29 -43.04 -43.46
N ASP A 32 20.93 -42.79 -42.30
CA ASP A 32 22.39 -42.69 -42.02
C ASP A 32 23.10 -41.34 -42.18
N TYR A 33 23.91 -41.02 -41.16
CA TYR A 33 24.17 -39.65 -40.70
C TYR A 33 24.69 -39.53 -39.25
N ILE A 34 25.00 -40.62 -38.54
CA ILE A 34 25.74 -40.53 -37.27
C ILE A 34 27.21 -40.27 -37.59
N ARG A 35 27.70 -39.06 -37.26
CA ARG A 35 29.12 -38.80 -37.03
C ARG A 35 29.27 -38.08 -35.69
N ASN A 36 29.84 -38.83 -34.75
CA ASN A 36 30.33 -38.35 -33.47
C ASN A 36 31.42 -37.30 -33.68
N ASN A 37 31.23 -36.10 -33.12
CA ASN A 37 32.32 -35.21 -32.78
C ASN A 37 32.33 -35.05 -31.26
N ALA A 38 33.23 -35.81 -30.64
CA ALA A 38 33.68 -35.55 -29.27
C ALA A 38 34.49 -34.25 -29.29
N HIS A 39 33.91 -33.19 -28.74
CA HIS A 39 34.65 -32.06 -28.21
C HIS A 39 34.13 -31.80 -26.80
N SER A 40 35.09 -31.74 -25.88
CA SER A 40 34.90 -31.51 -24.46
C SER A 40 34.49 -30.06 -24.22
N ASP A 41 33.20 -29.77 -24.31
CA ASP A 41 32.65 -28.52 -23.82
C ASP A 41 31.93 -28.82 -22.50
N GLU A 42 32.67 -28.69 -21.39
CA GLU A 42 32.06 -28.53 -20.06
C GLU A 42 30.96 -27.45 -20.16
N PRO A 43 29.74 -27.70 -19.65
CA PRO A 43 28.72 -26.67 -19.64
C PRO A 43 29.27 -25.48 -18.84
N PRO A 44 29.05 -24.23 -19.28
CA PRO A 44 29.55 -23.07 -18.55
C PRO A 44 29.03 -23.17 -17.12
N THR A 45 29.94 -23.37 -16.17
CA THR A 45 29.66 -23.28 -14.74
C THR A 45 29.27 -21.83 -14.50
N SER A 46 27.97 -21.58 -14.56
CA SER A 46 27.37 -20.31 -14.18
C SER A 46 27.98 -19.90 -12.83
N PRO A 47 28.48 -18.66 -12.69
CA PRO A 47 28.98 -18.20 -11.39
C PRO A 47 27.88 -18.44 -10.35
N PRO A 48 28.22 -18.79 -9.10
CA PRO A 48 27.21 -18.84 -8.06
C PRO A 48 26.56 -17.47 -8.04
N SER A 49 25.30 -17.42 -8.45
CA SER A 49 24.46 -16.26 -8.35
C SER A 49 24.47 -15.88 -6.87
N SER A 50 25.26 -14.88 -6.52
CA SER A 50 25.22 -14.19 -5.23
C SER A 50 23.86 -13.51 -5.16
N GLN A 51 22.80 -14.30 -4.95
CA GLN A 51 21.49 -13.76 -4.67
C GLN A 51 21.66 -12.90 -3.41
N PRO A 52 21.23 -11.63 -3.46
CA PRO A 52 21.16 -10.86 -2.23
C PRO A 52 20.24 -11.66 -1.33
N THR A 53 20.76 -12.12 -0.18
CA THR A 53 19.93 -12.74 0.83
C THR A 53 18.93 -11.66 1.22
N LEU A 54 17.70 -11.78 0.72
CA LEU A 54 16.61 -10.96 1.19
C LEU A 54 16.55 -11.26 2.68
N GLN A 55 17.10 -10.35 3.49
CA GLN A 55 16.96 -10.42 4.93
C GLN A 55 15.47 -10.55 5.15
N SER A 56 15.04 -11.75 5.55
CA SER A 56 13.63 -12.09 5.70
C SER A 56 13.01 -11.00 6.54
N ARG A 57 12.16 -10.16 5.92
CA ARG A 57 11.59 -9.00 6.61
C ARG A 57 10.82 -9.55 7.78
N ARG A 58 11.37 -9.38 8.99
CA ARG A 58 10.71 -9.85 10.20
C ARG A 58 9.38 -9.12 10.32
N LEU A 59 8.30 -9.89 10.43
CA LEU A 59 6.98 -9.36 10.72
C LEU A 59 7.03 -8.64 12.07
N ILE A 60 6.57 -7.40 12.10
CA ILE A 60 6.39 -6.67 13.36
C ILE A 60 5.11 -7.19 14.00
N THR A 61 5.21 -7.73 15.21
CA THR A 61 4.06 -8.26 15.93
C THR A 61 3.23 -7.15 16.57
N THR A 62 1.95 -7.42 16.86
CA THR A 62 1.08 -6.48 17.57
C THR A 62 1.66 -6.10 18.94
N ASP A 63 2.33 -7.03 19.62
CA ASP A 63 2.96 -6.75 20.92
C ASP A 63 4.16 -5.80 20.79
N GLN A 64 4.95 -5.97 19.73
CA GLN A 64 6.04 -5.04 19.43
C GLN A 64 5.48 -3.65 19.12
N ILE A 65 4.38 -3.57 18.37
CA ILE A 65 3.68 -2.30 18.10
C ILE A 65 3.17 -1.68 19.41
N ASN A 66 2.55 -2.46 20.28
CA ASN A 66 2.02 -1.97 21.55
C ASN A 66 3.14 -1.49 22.48
N LEU A 67 4.26 -2.21 22.54
CA LEU A 67 5.43 -1.78 23.30
C LEU A 67 5.97 -0.43 22.79
N LEU A 68 6.03 -0.26 21.46
CA LEU A 68 6.42 1.02 20.86
C LEU A 68 5.42 2.13 21.20
N LYS A 69 4.11 1.86 21.16
CA LYS A 69 3.08 2.83 21.57
C LYS A 69 3.25 3.26 23.02
N SER A 70 3.57 2.33 23.92
CA SER A 70 3.78 2.63 25.34
C SER A 70 5.09 3.36 25.64
N SER A 71 6.04 3.41 24.69
CA SER A 71 7.32 4.10 24.91
C SER A 71 7.21 5.63 24.89
N ILE A 72 6.12 6.17 24.33
CA ILE A 72 5.85 7.61 24.29
C ILE A 72 4.51 7.90 24.96
N SER A 73 4.54 8.68 26.04
CA SER A 73 3.33 9.12 26.71
C SER A 73 2.60 10.18 25.87
N LEU A 74 1.36 9.90 25.47
CA LEU A 74 0.49 10.87 24.81
C LEU A 74 0.37 12.16 25.64
N GLN A 75 0.29 12.04 26.97
CA GLN A 75 0.27 13.18 27.88
C GLN A 75 1.50 14.07 27.71
N LEU A 76 2.70 13.49 27.59
CA LEU A 76 3.93 14.28 27.43
C LEU A 76 3.90 15.09 26.13
N LEU A 77 3.48 14.47 25.03
CA LEU A 77 3.33 15.15 23.75
C LEU A 77 2.31 16.28 23.84
N LEU A 78 1.15 16.02 24.43
CA LEU A 78 0.09 17.02 24.57
C LEU A 78 0.49 18.16 25.52
N THR A 79 1.32 17.90 26.53
CA THR A 79 1.81 18.95 27.44
C THR A 79 2.72 19.93 26.70
N ILE A 80 3.51 19.45 25.75
CA ILE A 80 4.33 20.31 24.87
C ILE A 80 3.41 21.19 23.99
N TYR A 81 2.25 20.68 23.61
CA TYR A 81 1.33 21.37 22.69
C TYR A 81 0.35 22.33 23.39
N TYR A 82 -0.25 21.93 24.52
CA TYR A 82 -1.37 22.64 25.15
C TYR A 82 -0.99 23.46 26.39
N ASP A 83 0.28 23.50 26.80
CA ASP A 83 0.74 24.12 28.06
C ASP A 83 -0.15 23.78 29.28
N THR A 84 -0.87 22.66 29.23
CA THR A 84 -1.86 22.25 30.22
C THR A 84 -2.00 20.73 30.21
N ALA A 85 -2.21 20.13 31.39
CA ALA A 85 -2.35 18.69 31.59
C ALA A 85 -3.81 18.29 31.85
N THR A 86 -4.74 18.79 31.02
CA THR A 86 -6.18 18.57 31.20
C THR A 86 -6.67 17.37 30.38
N ALA A 87 -7.70 16.68 30.87
CA ALA A 87 -8.36 15.59 30.14
C ALA A 87 -9.18 16.06 28.91
N LYS A 88 -9.27 17.37 28.70
CA LYS A 88 -9.97 18.01 27.57
C LYS A 88 -9.12 19.15 27.01
N ALA A 89 -9.15 19.33 25.69
CA ALA A 89 -8.46 20.39 24.99
C ALA A 89 -9.24 20.83 23.73
N CYS A 90 -8.94 22.01 23.20
CA CYS A 90 -9.33 22.36 21.83
C CYS A 90 -8.61 21.41 20.87
N CYS A 91 -9.27 21.03 19.78
CA CYS A 91 -8.70 20.14 18.78
C CYS A 91 -7.75 20.93 17.86
N PRO A 92 -6.54 20.43 17.56
CA PRO A 92 -5.60 21.14 16.70
C PRO A 92 -5.81 20.85 15.21
N PHE A 93 -6.71 19.93 14.89
CA PHE A 93 -6.92 19.40 13.54
C PHE A 93 -8.12 20.06 12.82
N HIS A 94 -8.74 21.05 13.45
CA HIS A 94 -9.72 21.96 12.85
C HIS A 94 -9.72 23.30 13.59
N ASP A 95 -10.42 24.30 13.05
CA ASP A 95 -10.61 25.58 13.73
C ASP A 95 -11.56 25.40 14.92
N ASP A 96 -10.98 25.16 16.10
CA ASP A 96 -11.72 24.83 17.31
C ASP A 96 -11.58 25.92 18.39
N HIS A 97 -12.72 26.51 18.75
CA HIS A 97 -12.82 27.57 19.76
C HIS A 97 -13.40 27.06 21.09
N SER A 98 -13.72 25.77 21.21
CA SER A 98 -14.33 25.19 22.41
C SER A 98 -13.87 23.75 22.61
N PRO A 99 -13.35 23.36 23.79
CA PRO A 99 -12.72 22.05 23.97
C PRO A 99 -13.56 20.86 23.45
N SER A 100 -13.20 20.37 22.26
CA SER A 100 -13.91 19.28 21.57
C SER A 100 -13.16 17.94 21.64
N MET A 101 -11.91 17.96 22.10
CA MET A 101 -11.05 16.79 22.19
C MET A 101 -10.95 16.30 23.63
N SER A 102 -11.19 15.00 23.84
CA SER A 102 -10.95 14.31 25.11
C SER A 102 -9.68 13.45 25.02
N ILE A 103 -8.98 13.37 26.14
CA ILE A 103 -7.71 12.68 26.30
C ILE A 103 -7.85 11.65 27.42
N ASP A 104 -7.58 10.39 27.11
CA ASP A 104 -7.51 9.30 28.08
C ASP A 104 -6.05 8.88 28.27
N ASN A 105 -5.42 9.42 29.31
CA ASN A 105 -4.03 9.15 29.65
C ASN A 105 -3.78 7.69 30.05
N SER A 106 -4.77 7.04 30.65
CA SER A 106 -4.62 5.65 31.10
C SER A 106 -4.55 4.69 29.91
N ARG A 107 -5.34 4.97 28.86
CA ARG A 107 -5.38 4.19 27.63
C ARG A 107 -4.44 4.70 26.55
N GLY A 108 -3.87 5.89 26.72
CA GLY A 108 -3.04 6.55 25.72
C GLY A 108 -3.81 6.93 24.45
N LEU A 109 -5.07 7.32 24.59
CA LEU A 109 -5.98 7.60 23.48
C LEU A 109 -6.47 9.05 23.50
N TYR A 110 -6.76 9.59 22.32
CA TYR A 110 -7.51 10.83 22.14
C TYR A 110 -8.68 10.64 21.18
N LYS A 111 -9.69 11.49 21.32
CA LYS A 111 -10.80 11.60 20.38
C LYS A 111 -11.34 13.02 20.37
N CYS A 112 -11.44 13.63 19.19
CA CYS A 112 -12.26 14.80 18.96
C CYS A 112 -13.67 14.36 18.58
N PHE A 113 -14.68 14.94 19.23
CA PHE A 113 -16.09 14.61 18.97
C PHE A 113 -16.74 15.50 17.89
N VAL A 114 -15.99 16.44 17.31
CA VAL A 114 -16.46 17.34 16.25
C VAL A 114 -15.95 16.90 14.88
N CYS A 115 -14.63 16.76 14.72
CA CYS A 115 -14.02 16.35 13.45
C CYS A 115 -13.67 14.86 13.37
N ASP A 116 -14.06 14.08 14.39
CA ASP A 116 -13.92 12.63 14.47
C ASP A 116 -12.50 12.04 14.47
N VAL A 117 -11.45 12.87 14.37
CA VAL A 117 -10.06 12.40 14.52
C VAL A 117 -9.82 11.83 15.91
N GLY A 118 -9.04 10.75 15.97
CA GLY A 118 -8.76 10.03 17.20
C GLY A 118 -7.81 8.87 16.99
N GLY A 119 -7.30 8.33 18.10
CA GLY A 119 -6.38 7.20 18.10
C GLY A 119 -5.33 7.33 19.17
N ASP A 120 -4.16 6.74 18.91
CA ASP A 120 -3.01 6.78 19.81
C ASP A 120 -2.02 7.90 19.44
N VAL A 121 -0.87 7.92 20.13
CA VAL A 121 0.20 8.90 19.91
C VAL A 121 0.72 8.92 18.47
N PHE A 122 0.77 7.78 17.78
CA PHE A 122 1.22 7.73 16.39
C PHE A 122 0.16 8.29 15.44
N ASN A 123 -1.13 8.06 15.72
CA ASN A 123 -2.20 8.74 15.00
C ASN A 123 -2.07 10.26 15.15
N PHE A 124 -1.89 10.75 16.38
CA PHE A 124 -1.74 12.19 16.63
C PHE A 124 -0.60 12.80 15.83
N ILE A 125 0.60 12.21 15.89
CA ILE A 125 1.79 12.71 15.16
C ILE A 125 1.53 12.75 13.65
N ARG A 126 0.93 11.70 13.11
CA ARG A 126 0.64 11.58 11.67
C ARG A 126 -0.34 12.64 11.20
N GLU A 127 -1.46 12.81 11.92
CA GLU A 127 -2.47 13.80 11.57
C GLU A 127 -1.94 15.22 11.73
N TYR A 128 -1.09 15.46 12.73
CA TYR A 128 -0.49 16.77 12.97
C TYR A 128 0.44 17.18 11.83
N ASP A 129 1.36 16.29 11.43
CA ASP A 129 2.27 16.53 10.30
C ASP A 129 1.50 16.76 8.99
N TYR A 130 0.42 16.00 8.77
CA TYR A 130 -0.43 16.17 7.60
C TYR A 130 -1.18 17.51 7.61
N PHE A 131 -1.81 17.86 8.74
CA PHE A 131 -2.54 19.12 8.89
C PHE A 131 -1.61 20.33 8.74
N ASP A 132 -0.43 20.30 9.36
CA ASP A 132 0.58 21.36 9.28
C ASP A 132 1.03 21.63 7.83
N LYS A 133 1.24 20.56 7.05
CA LYS A 133 1.59 20.67 5.63
C LYS A 133 0.47 21.27 4.79
N MET A 134 -0.79 20.93 5.09
CA MET A 134 -1.96 21.44 4.37
C MET A 134 -2.26 22.91 4.66
N THR A 135 -2.01 23.37 5.88
CA THR A 135 -2.25 24.76 6.28
C THR A 135 -1.14 25.69 5.78
N LYS A 136 0.14 25.31 5.96
CA LYS A 136 1.29 26.10 5.50
C LYS A 136 1.48 26.10 3.98
N GLY A 137 1.01 25.06 3.27
CA GLY A 137 1.09 24.98 1.81
C GLY A 137 0.24 26.04 1.08
N LYS A 138 -0.76 26.63 1.74
CA LYS A 138 -1.64 27.66 1.15
C LYS A 138 -1.03 29.06 1.12
N GLU A 139 0.08 29.29 1.82
CA GLU A 139 0.70 30.62 1.91
C GLU A 139 1.66 30.93 0.74
N LYS A 140 1.97 29.95 -0.12
CA LYS A 140 2.98 30.09 -1.20
C LYS A 140 2.41 30.23 -2.61
N MET A 141 1.13 30.55 -2.74
CA MET A 141 0.45 30.75 -4.03
C MET A 141 -0.28 32.10 -4.08
N GLY A 142 0.37 33.14 -3.55
CA GLY A 142 -0.05 34.53 -3.63
C GLY A 142 1.05 35.39 -4.26
#